data_AF-A0A7C3VHR1-F1
#
_entry.id   AF-A0A7C3VHR1-F1
#
_cell.length_a   1.000
_cell.length_b   1.000
_cell.length_c   1.000
_cell.angle_alpha   90.00
_cell.angle_beta   90.00
_cell.angle_gamma   90.00
#
_symmetry.space_group_name_H-M   'P 1'
#
loop_
_entity.id
_entity.type
_entity.pdbx_description
1 polymer ?
#
loop_
_entity_poly.entity_id
_entity_poly.type
_entity_poly.pdbx_seq_one_letter_code
_entity_poly.pdbx_strand_id
1 'polypeptide(L)' 'MTLEMADVITDFVPGEDVFDLIPSLGFGDLSLVQNGADVVIQNRVTNEFLARLQGVDVPSLTQADFV' A
#
# COMPACT_ATOMS: atom_id res chain seq x y z
N MET A 1 5.73 -0.93 15.11
CA MET A 1 5.55 -2.16 14.31
C MET A 1 6.71 -2.27 13.34
N THR A 2 7.10 -3.48 12.92
CA THR A 2 8.22 -3.69 11.99
C THR A 2 7.69 -3.95 10.59
N LEU A 3 8.51 -3.74 9.56
CA LEU A 3 8.15 -4.04 8.17
C LEU A 3 7.88 -5.53 7.93
N GLU A 4 8.44 -6.41 8.77
CA GLU A 4 8.22 -7.86 8.70
C GLU A 4 6.78 -8.28 9.03
N MET A 5 6.02 -7.40 9.71
CA MET A 5 4.61 -7.63 10.02
C MET A 5 3.67 -7.22 8.87
N ALA A 6 4.18 -6.53 7.85
CA ALA A 6 3.39 -6.15 6.69
C ALA A 6 3.01 -7.38 5.88
N ASP A 7 1.79 -7.40 5.35
CA ASP A 7 1.38 -8.41 4.39
C ASP A 7 2.20 -8.30 3.09
N VAL A 8 2.38 -9.41 2.39
CA VAL A 8 3.13 -9.44 1.13
C VAL A 8 2.18 -9.79 0.00
N ILE A 9 2.14 -8.93 -1.02
CA ILE A 9 1.24 -9.08 -2.17
C ILE A 9 2.11 -9.08 -3.42
N THR A 10 1.99 -10.13 -4.23
CA THR A 10 3.01 -10.46 -5.24
C THR A 10 2.58 -10.20 -6.69
N ASP A 11 1.30 -10.00 -6.94
CA ASP A 11 0.70 -9.96 -8.28
C ASP A 11 -0.34 -8.84 -8.45
N PHE A 12 -0.29 -7.81 -7.58
CA PHE A 12 -1.14 -6.63 -7.71
C PHE A 12 -0.86 -5.90 -9.04
N VAL A 13 -1.90 -5.67 -9.82
CA VAL A 13 -1.85 -4.94 -11.10
C VAL A 13 -2.51 -3.57 -10.97
N PRO A 14 -1.74 -2.46 -10.93
CA PRO A 14 -2.28 -1.11 -10.82
C PRO A 14 -3.26 -0.78 -11.97
N GLY A 15 -4.39 -0.18 -11.61
CA GLY A 15 -5.47 0.13 -12.56
C GLY A 15 -6.39 -1.06 -12.92
N GLU A 16 -6.09 -2.27 -12.46
CA GLU A 16 -6.95 -3.46 -12.60
C GLU A 16 -7.45 -3.96 -11.24
N ASP A 17 -6.55 -4.08 -10.27
CA ASP A 17 -6.84 -4.50 -8.90
C ASP A 17 -7.11 -3.30 -7.98
N VAL A 18 -7.84 -3.55 -6.88
CA VAL A 18 -8.16 -2.53 -5.87
C VAL A 18 -7.99 -3.07 -4.46
N PHE A 19 -7.53 -2.19 -3.55
CA PHE A 19 -7.58 -2.39 -2.12
C PHE A 19 -8.87 -1.81 -1.54
N ASP A 20 -9.68 -2.65 -0.90
CA ASP A 20 -10.81 -2.17 -0.12
C ASP A 20 -10.33 -1.72 1.26
N LEU A 21 -10.54 -0.45 1.60
CA LEU A 21 -10.14 0.12 2.88
C LEU A 21 -11.31 0.10 3.87
N ILE A 22 -10.98 -0.09 5.15
CA ILE A 22 -11.99 0.06 6.20
C ILE A 22 -12.51 1.50 6.24
N PRO A 23 -13.78 1.75 6.65
CA PRO A 23 -14.39 3.08 6.56
C PRO A 23 -13.65 4.23 7.27
N SER A 24 -12.79 3.91 8.23
CA SER A 24 -12.00 4.88 9.00
C SER A 24 -10.58 5.12 8.45
N LEU A 25 -10.23 4.54 7.31
CA LEU A 25 -8.92 4.64 6.68
C LEU A 25 -9.08 5.11 5.24
N GLY A 26 -8.70 6.35 4.95
CA GLY A 26 -8.74 6.89 3.60
C GLY A 26 -7.38 6.86 2.91
N PHE A 27 -7.36 7.01 1.58
CA PHE A 27 -6.10 7.12 0.81
C PHE A 27 -5.16 8.22 1.34
N GLY A 28 -5.70 9.34 1.83
CA GLY A 28 -4.91 10.43 2.42
C GLY A 28 -4.14 10.03 3.68
N ASP A 29 -4.61 9.01 4.39
CA ASP A 29 -3.99 8.45 5.59
C ASP A 29 -2.87 7.45 5.27
N LEU A 30 -2.68 7.10 3.98
CA LEU A 30 -1.66 6.15 3.55
C LEU A 30 -0.34 6.84 3.18
N SER A 31 0.77 6.25 3.60
CA SER A 31 2.09 6.53 3.08
C SER A 31 2.48 5.41 2.12
N LEU A 32 2.76 5.76 0.88
CA LEU A 32 3.30 4.85 -0.14
C LEU A 32 4.77 5.18 -0.31
N VAL A 33 5.65 4.24 0.02
CA VAL A 33 7.11 4.46 0.00
C VAL A 33 7.77 3.40 -0.86
N GLN A 34 8.60 3.84 -1.80
CA GLN A 34 9.42 2.92 -2.60
C GLN A 34 10.47 2.24 -1.70
N ASN A 35 10.56 0.92 -1.78
CA ASN A 35 11.57 0.10 -1.10
C ASN A 35 12.20 -0.86 -2.10
N GLY A 36 13.26 -0.41 -2.77
CA GLY A 36 13.83 -1.17 -3.90
C GLY A 36 12.82 -1.25 -5.04
N ALA A 37 12.48 -2.47 -5.47
CA ALA A 37 11.49 -2.72 -6.51
C ALA A 37 10.05 -2.82 -5.98
N ASP A 38 9.84 -2.66 -4.68
CA ASP A 38 8.54 -2.85 -4.04
C ASP A 38 7.97 -1.52 -3.52
N VAL A 39 6.66 -1.48 -3.29
CA VAL A 39 6.00 -0.40 -2.53
C VAL A 39 5.65 -0.89 -1.13
N VAL A 40 5.97 -0.10 -0.12
CA VAL A 40 5.46 -0.29 1.24
C VAL A 40 4.29 0.67 1.48
N ILE A 41 3.17 0.12 1.92
CA ILE A 41 1.95 0.82 2.32
C ILE A 41 1.91 0.89 3.83
N GLN A 42 1.85 2.10 4.37
CA GLN A 42 1.83 2.34 5.80
C GLN A 42 0.67 3.27 6.18
N ASN A 43 -0.01 2.98 7.29
CA ASN A 43 -0.95 3.92 7.90
C ASN A 43 -0.16 5.05 8.59
N ARG A 44 -0.32 6.29 8.12
CA ARG A 44 0.37 7.48 8.65
C ARG A 44 -0.06 7.87 10.05
N VAL A 45 -1.28 7.51 10.45
CA VAL A 45 -1.84 7.86 11.76
C VAL A 45 -1.29 6.93 12.85
N THR A 46 -1.25 5.63 12.57
CA THR A 46 -0.83 4.61 13.55
C THR A 46 0.63 4.18 13.39
N ASN A 47 1.28 4.52 12.28
CA ASN A 47 2.57 4.00 11.82
C ASN A 47 2.58 2.48 11.56
N GLU A 48 1.42 1.87 11.36
CA GLU A 48 1.27 0.46 10.99
C GLU A 48 1.74 0.19 9.57
N PHE A 49 2.59 -0.81 9.39
CA PHE A 49 2.92 -1.34 8.07
C PHE A 49 1.82 -2.30 7.64
N LEU A 50 1.09 -1.94 6.59
CA LEU A 50 -0.09 -2.69 6.14
C LEU A 50 0.32 -3.75 5.11
N ALA A 51 0.99 -3.33 4.03
CA ALA A 51 1.35 -4.23 2.94
C ALA A 51 2.66 -3.82 2.26
N ARG A 52 3.32 -4.80 1.64
CA ARG A 52 4.41 -4.65 0.68
C ARG A 52 3.98 -5.23 -0.65
N LEU A 53 3.90 -4.39 -1.68
CA LEU A 53 3.56 -4.77 -3.05
C LEU A 53 4.85 -5.07 -3.80
N GLN A 54 5.02 -6.31 -4.23
CA GLN A 54 6.24 -6.74 -4.91
C GLN A 54 6.26 -6.27 -6.36
N GLY A 55 7.36 -5.65 -6.79
CA GLY A 55 7.53 -5.26 -8.20
C GLY A 55 6.63 -4.13 -8.69
N VAL A 56 6.01 -3.38 -7.75
CA VAL A 56 5.16 -2.23 -8.05
C VAL A 56 5.96 -0.94 -7.81
N ASP A 57 5.67 0.08 -8.61
CA ASP A 57 6.27 1.41 -8.49
C ASP A 57 5.28 2.40 -7.89
N VAL A 58 5.72 3.24 -6.94
CA VAL A 58 4.83 4.25 -6.30
C VAL A 58 4.10 5.14 -7.31
N PRO A 59 4.73 5.67 -8.38
CA PRO A 59 4.04 6.51 -9.36
C PRO A 59 2.93 5.79 -10.16
N SER A 60 2.88 4.46 -10.14
CA SER A 60 1.81 3.68 -10.79
C SER A 60 0.54 3.57 -9.94
N LEU A 61 0.64 3.86 -8.64
CA LEU A 61 -0.48 3.81 -7.71
C LEU A 61 -1.18 5.17 -7.61
N THR A 62 -2.50 5.14 -7.65
CA THR A 62 -3.38 6.30 -7.57
C THR A 62 -4.42 6.09 -6.49
N GLN A 63 -5.24 7.11 -6.22
CA GLN A 63 -6.39 6.94 -5.33
C GLN A 63 -7.39 5.90 -5.84
N ALA A 64 -7.49 5.67 -7.16
CA ALA A 64 -8.47 4.74 -7.72
C ALA A 64 -8.17 3.27 -7.36
N ASP A 65 -6.92 2.97 -6.98
CA ASP A 65 -6.47 1.66 -6.54
C ASP A 65 -6.87 1.36 -5.07
N PHE A 66 -7.53 2.30 -4.38
CA PHE A 66 -7.94 2.22 -2.98
C PHE A 66 -9.38 2.73 -2.81
N VAL A 67 -10.32 1.84 -2.47
CA VAL A 67 -11.76 2.13 -2.36
C VAL A 67 -12.28 2.16 -0.94
#